data_AF-A0A5S4FP94-F1
#
_entry.id   AF-A0A5S4FP94-F1
#
_cell.length_a   1.000
_cell.length_b   1.000
_cell.length_c   1.000
_cell.angle_alpha   90.00
_cell.angle_beta   90.00
_cell.angle_gamma   90.00
#
_symmetry.space_group_name_H-M   'P 1'
#
loop_
_entity.id
_entity.type
_entity.pdbx_description
1 polymer ?
#
loop_
_entity_poly.entity_id
_entity_poly.type
_entity_poly.pdbx_seq_one_letter_code
_entity_poly.pdbx_strand_id
1 'polypeptide(L)'
;MNMRSQRDRLMSALALAVDNCANLTEITPYLHQLARSHRKFGTEPEHYAQWSASVVNTMQRFSGNAWNDELEREWRAFLAALSHVLVDGSRQDSTNRPPHWSAEIISHERRAIDTAVLRLLVDEPFPYVPGQSAPIEVRKWPNMWRYYSMANVPRQDNTIEIHVKADGAVSQTLVREMHEGDIVKLGAPAGTLTLNPNTERNILLIAGGTGFAPIKAILEHVIRLPVPPWVSLFVGAREPEGLYDFDIVRTWAERHSWLNVRAALSEIGDPDVAASGTVSEVVSRYGRWGGYDAYVCGPPAMVDSTVSMLRENGFSDSRIRLERFASAATPPQRFAL
;
A
#
# COMPACT_ATOMS: atom_id res chain seq x y z
N MET A 1 9.79 -5.18 -14.01
CA MET A 1 9.44 -6.19 -12.99
C MET A 1 10.72 -6.88 -12.58
N ASN A 2 11.10 -6.86 -11.29
CA ASN A 2 12.34 -7.52 -10.86
C ASN A 2 12.07 -9.01 -10.64
N MET A 3 12.45 -9.84 -11.62
CA MET A 3 12.26 -11.30 -11.58
C MET A 3 12.90 -11.95 -10.36
N ARG A 4 13.99 -11.38 -9.82
CA ARG A 4 14.64 -11.87 -8.60
C ARG A 4 13.71 -11.76 -7.39
N SER A 5 13.05 -10.60 -7.22
CA SER A 5 12.11 -10.41 -6.12
C SER A 5 10.88 -11.32 -6.19
N GLN A 6 10.39 -11.62 -7.40
CA GLN A 6 9.26 -12.53 -7.60
C GLN A 6 9.66 -13.97 -7.29
N ARG A 7 10.85 -14.38 -7.74
CA ARG A 7 11.43 -15.68 -7.39
C ARG A 7 11.58 -15.82 -5.87
N ASP A 8 12.14 -14.83 -5.20
CA ASP A 8 12.39 -14.91 -3.76
C ASP A 8 11.05 -15.03 -2.98
N ARG A 9 10.00 -14.29 -3.38
CA ARG A 9 8.65 -14.43 -2.81
C ARG A 9 8.04 -15.81 -3.02
N LEU A 10 8.14 -16.33 -4.25
CA LEU A 10 7.64 -17.68 -4.57
C LEU A 10 8.34 -18.73 -3.70
N MET A 11 9.67 -18.65 -3.60
CA MET A 11 10.46 -19.59 -2.80
C MET A 11 10.13 -19.49 -1.31
N SER A 12 9.95 -18.29 -0.76
CA SER A 12 9.54 -18.12 0.64
C SER A 12 8.15 -18.70 0.92
N ALA A 13 7.18 -18.48 0.02
CA ALA A 13 5.83 -19.03 0.17
C ALA A 13 5.83 -20.56 0.09
N LEU A 14 6.62 -21.13 -0.84
CA LEU A 14 6.75 -22.57 -0.98
C LEU A 14 7.47 -23.19 0.23
N ALA A 15 8.55 -22.57 0.71
CA ALA A 15 9.26 -23.02 1.91
C ALA A 15 8.33 -23.06 3.13
N LEU A 16 7.56 -21.98 3.35
CA LEU A 16 6.57 -21.94 4.43
C LEU A 16 5.54 -23.07 4.29
N ALA A 17 5.06 -23.35 3.08
CA ALA A 17 4.11 -24.43 2.84
C ALA A 17 4.73 -25.82 3.10
N VAL A 18 6.00 -26.02 2.73
CA VAL A 18 6.73 -27.27 2.96
C VAL A 18 7.01 -27.48 4.45
N ASP A 19 7.41 -26.43 5.18
CA ASP A 19 7.64 -26.47 6.63
C ASP A 19 6.36 -26.83 7.41
N ASN A 20 5.19 -26.61 6.80
CA ASN A 20 3.87 -26.90 7.37
C ASN A 20 3.13 -28.01 6.60
N CYS A 21 3.84 -28.87 5.86
CA CYS A 21 3.21 -29.86 4.97
C CYS A 21 2.32 -30.88 5.70
N ALA A 22 2.60 -31.16 6.97
CA ALA A 22 1.79 -32.03 7.82
C ALA A 22 0.53 -31.34 8.39
N ASN A 23 0.49 -30.01 8.45
CA ASN A 23 -0.63 -29.24 8.99
C ASN A 23 -0.83 -27.89 8.29
N LEU A 24 -1.32 -27.92 7.05
CA LEU A 24 -1.63 -26.71 6.28
C LEU A 24 -2.68 -25.79 6.95
N THR A 25 -3.43 -26.29 7.93
CA THR A 25 -4.43 -25.52 8.69
C THR A 25 -3.80 -24.31 9.37
N GLU A 26 -2.57 -24.43 9.89
CA GLU A 26 -1.87 -23.35 10.59
C GLU A 26 -1.56 -22.16 9.68
N ILE A 27 -1.27 -22.42 8.40
CA ILE A 27 -0.95 -21.40 7.41
C ILE A 27 -2.13 -21.09 6.46
N THR A 28 -3.30 -21.69 6.69
CA THR A 28 -4.49 -21.46 5.86
C THR A 28 -4.88 -19.99 5.73
N PRO A 29 -4.85 -19.14 6.80
CA PRO A 29 -5.10 -17.71 6.65
C PRO A 29 -4.17 -17.02 5.65
N TYR A 30 -2.88 -17.38 5.68
CA TYR A 30 -1.88 -16.87 4.73
C TYR A 30 -2.16 -17.36 3.31
N LEU A 31 -2.44 -18.65 3.13
CA LEU A 31 -2.74 -19.24 1.82
C LEU A 31 -4.02 -18.67 1.21
N HIS A 32 -5.07 -18.47 2.01
CA HIS A 32 -6.28 -17.78 1.56
C HIS A 32 -5.97 -16.35 1.12
N GLN A 33 -5.17 -15.61 1.87
CA GLN A 33 -4.77 -14.25 1.48
C GLN A 33 -3.94 -14.24 0.18
N LEU A 34 -3.09 -15.24 -0.02
CA LEU A 34 -2.32 -15.42 -1.25
C LEU A 34 -3.24 -15.72 -2.45
N ALA A 35 -4.19 -16.65 -2.29
CA ALA A 35 -5.18 -16.99 -3.32
C ALA A 35 -6.03 -15.78 -3.73
N ARG A 36 -6.52 -15.00 -2.76
CA ARG A 36 -7.22 -13.72 -3.01
C ARG A 36 -6.38 -12.77 -3.85
N SER A 37 -5.07 -12.71 -3.57
CA SER A 37 -4.14 -11.87 -4.30
C SER A 37 -3.89 -12.34 -5.73
N HIS A 38 -4.09 -13.63 -6.03
CA HIS A 38 -3.98 -14.21 -7.37
C HIS A 38 -5.19 -13.90 -8.26
N ARG A 39 -6.39 -13.73 -7.69
CA ARG A 39 -7.63 -13.51 -8.45
C ARG A 39 -7.53 -12.38 -9.48
N LYS A 40 -6.87 -11.27 -9.15
CA LYS A 40 -6.68 -10.13 -10.07
C LYS A 40 -5.90 -10.46 -11.34
N PHE A 41 -5.12 -11.55 -11.34
CA PHE A 41 -4.37 -12.03 -12.51
C PHE A 41 -5.17 -13.04 -13.36
N GLY A 42 -6.44 -13.31 -13.04
CA GLY A 42 -7.25 -14.32 -13.73
C GLY A 42 -6.82 -15.75 -13.39
N THR A 43 -6.30 -15.98 -12.18
CA THR A 43 -5.87 -17.31 -11.75
C THR A 43 -7.07 -18.22 -11.47
N GLU A 44 -7.34 -19.09 -12.43
CA GLU A 44 -8.27 -20.22 -12.33
C GLU A 44 -7.66 -21.48 -11.65
N PRO A 45 -8.50 -22.41 -11.15
CA PRO A 45 -8.06 -23.68 -10.55
C PRO A 45 -7.07 -24.49 -11.39
N GLU A 46 -7.26 -24.51 -12.72
CA GLU A 46 -6.42 -25.26 -13.65
C GLU A 46 -4.96 -24.76 -13.65
N HIS A 47 -4.74 -23.47 -13.37
CA HIS A 47 -3.40 -22.91 -13.28
C HIS A 47 -2.62 -23.46 -12.08
N TYR A 48 -3.30 -23.74 -10.95
CA TYR A 48 -2.64 -24.38 -9.81
C TYR A 48 -2.23 -25.82 -10.10
N ALA A 49 -3.02 -26.54 -10.89
CA ALA A 49 -2.67 -27.89 -11.34
C ALA A 49 -1.43 -27.87 -12.28
N GLN A 50 -1.38 -26.93 -13.22
CA GLN A 50 -0.22 -26.75 -14.11
C GLN A 50 1.04 -26.33 -13.35
N TRP A 51 0.90 -25.41 -12.39
CA TRP A 51 1.98 -25.03 -11.49
C TRP A 51 2.50 -26.23 -10.68
N SER A 52 1.61 -27.00 -10.05
CA SER A 52 1.97 -28.20 -9.29
C SER A 52 2.73 -29.21 -10.15
N ALA A 53 2.26 -29.46 -11.39
CA ALA A 53 2.95 -30.36 -12.32
C ALA A 53 4.36 -29.84 -12.68
N SER A 54 4.52 -28.53 -12.85
CA SER A 54 5.82 -27.92 -13.13
C SER A 54 6.79 -28.06 -11.96
N VAL A 55 6.30 -27.93 -10.72
CA VAL A 55 7.12 -28.15 -9.50
C VAL A 55 7.60 -29.60 -9.45
N VAL A 56 6.71 -30.57 -9.64
CA VAL A 56 7.07 -32.01 -9.62
C VAL A 56 8.08 -32.33 -10.72
N ASN A 57 7.86 -31.88 -11.96
CA ASN A 57 8.79 -32.11 -13.06
C ASN A 57 10.16 -31.48 -12.79
N THR A 58 10.18 -30.32 -12.14
CA THR A 58 11.44 -29.65 -11.73
C THR A 58 12.17 -30.49 -10.68
N MET A 59 11.47 -30.96 -9.64
CA MET A 59 12.08 -31.81 -8.61
C MET A 59 12.60 -33.13 -9.20
N GLN A 60 11.83 -33.79 -10.06
CA GLN A 60 12.28 -34.99 -10.77
C GLN A 60 13.56 -34.74 -11.57
N ARG A 61 13.65 -33.60 -12.27
CA ARG A 61 14.81 -33.26 -13.10
C ARG A 61 16.07 -33.00 -12.29
N PHE A 62 15.95 -32.41 -11.10
CA PHE A 62 17.09 -31.89 -10.34
C PHE A 62 17.47 -32.70 -9.08
N SER A 63 16.62 -33.62 -8.61
CA SER A 63 16.87 -34.42 -7.40
C SER A 63 17.75 -35.66 -7.63
N GLY A 64 18.10 -36.00 -8.87
CA GLY A 64 18.96 -37.13 -9.19
C GLY A 64 18.45 -38.45 -8.60
N ASN A 65 19.34 -39.23 -7.97
CA ASN A 65 19.00 -40.53 -7.38
C ASN A 65 18.13 -40.45 -6.12
N ALA A 66 17.90 -39.26 -5.56
CA ALA A 66 16.99 -39.09 -4.43
C ALA A 66 15.51 -39.13 -4.85
N TRP A 67 15.22 -38.95 -6.14
CA TRP A 67 13.85 -39.03 -6.67
C TRP A 67 13.43 -40.48 -6.90
N ASN A 68 12.29 -40.86 -6.34
CA ASN A 68 11.67 -42.17 -6.53
C ASN A 68 10.13 -42.04 -6.54
N ASP A 69 9.44 -43.13 -6.89
CA ASP A 69 7.97 -43.14 -7.05
C ASP A 69 7.22 -42.80 -5.75
N GLU A 70 7.79 -43.11 -4.59
CA GLU A 70 7.21 -42.78 -3.29
C GLU A 70 7.29 -41.29 -3.01
N LEU A 71 8.48 -40.69 -3.17
CA LEU A 71 8.69 -39.26 -3.00
C LEU A 71 7.83 -38.46 -4.01
N GLU A 72 7.72 -38.92 -5.25
CA GLU A 72 6.84 -38.31 -6.24
C GLU A 72 5.37 -38.31 -5.79
N ARG A 73 4.89 -39.46 -5.29
CA ARG A 73 3.52 -39.60 -4.78
C ARG A 73 3.25 -38.65 -3.60
N GLU A 74 4.19 -38.54 -2.67
CA GLU A 74 4.10 -37.62 -1.53
C GLU A 74 4.03 -36.15 -1.97
N TRP A 75 4.93 -35.71 -2.86
CA TRP A 75 4.91 -34.35 -3.40
C TRP A 75 3.61 -34.04 -4.14
N ARG A 76 3.11 -34.97 -4.96
CA ARG A 76 1.83 -34.82 -5.66
C ARG A 76 0.67 -34.68 -4.67
N ALA A 77 0.63 -35.49 -3.61
CA ALA A 77 -0.39 -35.41 -2.58
C ALA A 77 -0.34 -34.07 -1.83
N PHE A 78 0.86 -33.63 -1.42
CA PHE A 78 1.07 -32.34 -0.77
C PHE A 78 0.63 -31.16 -1.65
N LEU A 79 1.08 -31.11 -2.90
CA LEU A 79 0.73 -30.02 -3.83
C LEU A 79 -0.76 -30.01 -4.19
N ALA A 80 -1.41 -31.17 -4.24
CA ALA A 80 -2.86 -31.26 -4.41
C ALA A 80 -3.60 -30.67 -3.19
N ALA A 81 -3.18 -31.01 -1.97
CA ALA A 81 -3.75 -30.43 -0.75
C ALA A 81 -3.55 -28.90 -0.69
N LEU A 82 -2.34 -28.43 -1.00
CA LEU A 82 -2.02 -27.00 -1.09
C LEU A 82 -2.90 -26.28 -2.12
N SER A 83 -3.04 -26.86 -3.32
CA SER A 83 -3.90 -26.31 -4.39
C SER A 83 -5.36 -26.25 -3.96
N HIS A 84 -5.86 -27.26 -3.24
CA HIS A 84 -7.22 -27.25 -2.70
C HIS A 84 -7.46 -26.06 -1.77
N VAL A 85 -6.56 -25.83 -0.80
CA VAL A 85 -6.65 -24.67 0.12
C VAL A 85 -6.64 -23.34 -0.63
N LEU A 86 -5.81 -23.22 -1.67
CA LEU A 86 -5.74 -22.01 -2.49
C LEU A 86 -7.05 -21.81 -3.31
N VAL A 87 -7.58 -22.86 -3.92
CA VAL A 87 -8.85 -22.81 -4.66
C VAL A 87 -10.01 -22.45 -3.74
N ASP A 88 -10.07 -23.03 -2.54
CA ASP A 88 -11.08 -22.72 -1.53
C ASP A 88 -11.02 -21.25 -1.12
N GLY A 89 -9.82 -20.73 -0.82
CA GLY A 89 -9.62 -19.32 -0.49
C GLY A 89 -10.07 -18.37 -1.60
N SER A 90 -9.84 -18.74 -2.87
CA SER A 90 -10.30 -17.99 -4.05
C SER A 90 -11.83 -18.01 -4.17
N ARG A 91 -12.45 -19.19 -4.01
CA ARG A 91 -13.90 -19.39 -4.09
C ARG A 91 -14.66 -18.68 -2.96
N GLN A 92 -14.12 -18.68 -1.75
CA GLN A 92 -14.71 -17.95 -0.62
C GLN A 92 -14.67 -16.43 -0.83
N ASP A 93 -13.65 -15.92 -1.52
CA ASP A 93 -13.53 -14.49 -1.79
C ASP A 93 -14.42 -14.05 -2.96
N SER A 94 -14.70 -14.94 -3.91
CA SER A 94 -15.52 -14.62 -5.08
C SER A 94 -16.99 -14.42 -4.77
N THR A 95 -17.49 -14.91 -3.62
CA THR A 95 -18.85 -14.61 -3.16
C THR A 95 -19.01 -13.19 -2.63
N ASN A 96 -17.90 -12.53 -2.27
CA ASN A 96 -17.92 -11.25 -1.56
C ASN A 96 -17.49 -10.07 -2.44
N ARG A 97 -16.63 -10.31 -3.45
CA ARG A 97 -16.06 -9.25 -4.28
C ARG A 97 -15.57 -9.74 -5.64
N PRO A 98 -15.52 -8.87 -6.66
CA PRO A 98 -14.92 -9.19 -7.95
C PRO A 98 -13.40 -9.41 -7.83
N PRO A 99 -12.75 -10.05 -8.83
CA PRO A 99 -11.30 -10.21 -8.86
C PRO A 99 -10.56 -8.87 -8.99
N HIS A 100 -11.19 -7.90 -9.65
CA HIS A 100 -10.76 -6.51 -9.78
C HIS A 100 -12.00 -5.65 -10.08
N TRP A 101 -11.89 -4.34 -9.84
CA TRP A 101 -12.85 -3.33 -10.25
C TRP A 101 -12.34 -2.60 -11.49
N SER A 102 -13.24 -1.98 -12.24
CA SER A 102 -12.87 -1.04 -13.30
C SER A 102 -13.13 0.38 -12.81
N ALA A 103 -12.25 1.30 -13.15
CA ALA A 103 -12.45 2.69 -12.79
C ALA A 103 -12.11 3.63 -13.95
N GLU A 104 -13.00 4.58 -14.21
CA GLU A 104 -12.81 5.63 -15.21
C GLU A 104 -12.11 6.83 -14.58
N ILE A 105 -11.11 7.39 -15.26
CA ILE A 105 -10.50 8.65 -14.86
C ILE A 105 -11.50 9.77 -15.17
N ILE A 106 -12.03 10.43 -14.14
CA ILE A 106 -12.99 11.54 -14.26
C ILE A 106 -12.39 12.91 -13.93
N SER A 107 -11.13 12.95 -13.49
CA SER A 107 -10.32 14.17 -13.39
C SER A 107 -8.84 13.78 -13.46
N HIS A 108 -8.05 14.56 -14.20
CA HIS A 108 -6.58 14.42 -14.26
C HIS A 108 -5.89 15.76 -14.08
N GLU A 109 -5.32 15.98 -12.91
CA GLU A 109 -4.72 17.26 -12.54
C GLU A 109 -3.22 17.12 -12.30
N ARG A 110 -2.40 17.63 -13.22
CA ARG A 110 -0.94 17.69 -13.04
C ARG A 110 -0.58 18.78 -12.05
N ARG A 111 -0.29 18.38 -10.81
CA ARG A 111 0.10 19.29 -9.71
C ARG A 111 1.58 19.67 -9.75
N ALA A 112 2.41 18.85 -10.40
CA ALA A 112 3.81 19.17 -10.69
C ALA A 112 4.24 18.48 -12.01
N ILE A 113 5.49 18.69 -12.43
CA ILE A 113 6.05 18.11 -13.68
C ILE A 113 5.90 16.58 -13.70
N ASP A 114 6.16 15.94 -12.55
CA ASP A 114 6.16 14.49 -12.38
C ASP A 114 5.04 13.97 -11.48
N THR A 115 4.13 14.82 -11.01
CA THR A 115 3.09 14.44 -10.03
C THR A 115 1.71 14.86 -10.52
N ALA A 116 0.77 13.92 -10.48
CA ALA A 116 -0.64 14.17 -10.82
C ALA A 116 -1.58 13.61 -9.76
N VAL A 117 -2.72 14.28 -9.60
CA VAL A 117 -3.86 13.84 -8.81
C VAL A 117 -4.92 13.36 -9.79
N LEU A 118 -5.29 12.09 -9.67
CA LEU A 118 -6.31 11.47 -10.51
C LEU A 118 -7.53 11.16 -9.65
N ARG A 119 -8.71 11.54 -10.13
CA ARG A 119 -9.99 11.12 -9.55
C ARG A 119 -10.58 10.04 -10.42
N LEU A 120 -10.92 8.91 -9.81
CA LEU A 120 -11.43 7.73 -10.46
C LEU A 120 -12.88 7.48 -10.03
N LEU A 121 -13.76 7.19 -10.97
CA LEU A 121 -15.11 6.69 -10.72
C LEU A 121 -15.08 5.16 -10.82
N VAL A 122 -15.31 4.46 -9.71
CA VAL A 122 -15.31 2.99 -9.68
C VAL A 122 -16.69 2.45 -10.06
N ASP A 123 -16.71 1.43 -10.92
CA ASP A 123 -17.92 0.81 -11.49
C ASP A 123 -18.84 0.16 -10.44
N GLU A 124 -18.26 -0.42 -9.41
CA GLU A 124 -18.95 -1.06 -8.30
C GLU A 124 -18.48 -0.51 -6.95
N PRO A 125 -19.23 -0.73 -5.84
CA PRO A 125 -18.78 -0.34 -4.51
C PRO A 125 -17.36 -0.85 -4.21
N PHE A 126 -16.48 0.08 -3.87
CA PHE A 126 -15.07 -0.20 -3.59
C PHE A 126 -14.79 -0.05 -2.09
N PRO A 127 -14.83 -1.14 -1.30
CA PRO A 127 -14.70 -1.05 0.15
C PRO A 127 -13.25 -0.89 0.55
N TYR A 128 -12.85 0.31 0.95
CA TYR A 128 -11.52 0.57 1.52
C TYR A 128 -11.59 1.37 2.81
N VAL A 129 -10.51 1.31 3.58
CA VAL A 129 -10.35 2.11 4.80
C VAL A 129 -9.33 3.23 4.53
N PRO A 130 -9.56 4.47 4.99
CA PRO A 130 -8.59 5.55 4.86
C PRO A 130 -7.19 5.16 5.34
N GLY A 131 -6.19 5.39 4.48
CA GLY A 131 -4.81 4.96 4.68
C GLY A 131 -4.43 3.66 3.96
N GLN A 132 -5.39 2.90 3.42
CA GLN A 132 -5.11 1.77 2.55
C GLN A 132 -4.68 2.19 1.14
N SER A 133 -4.18 1.20 0.39
CA SER A 133 -3.79 1.31 -1.00
C SER A 133 -4.39 0.20 -1.84
N ALA A 134 -4.58 0.46 -3.13
CA ALA A 134 -5.05 -0.53 -4.09
C ALA A 134 -3.98 -0.76 -5.16
N PRO A 135 -3.75 -2.02 -5.60
CA PRO A 135 -2.96 -2.28 -6.78
C PRO A 135 -3.75 -1.82 -8.02
N ILE A 136 -3.12 -1.01 -8.86
CA ILE A 136 -3.68 -0.49 -10.10
C ILE A 136 -2.90 -1.05 -11.28
N GLU A 137 -3.63 -1.48 -12.31
CA GLU A 137 -3.11 -1.87 -13.61
C GLU A 137 -3.64 -0.93 -14.69
N VAL A 138 -2.76 -0.58 -15.63
CA VAL A 138 -3.10 0.17 -16.84
C VAL A 138 -2.96 -0.75 -18.06
N ARG A 139 -3.83 -0.59 -19.06
CA ARG A 139 -3.91 -1.49 -20.24
C ARG A 139 -2.57 -1.66 -20.97
N LYS A 140 -1.75 -0.60 -21.03
CA LYS A 140 -0.42 -0.62 -21.67
C LYS A 140 0.54 -1.64 -21.04
N TRP A 141 0.34 -1.96 -19.76
CA TRP A 141 1.21 -2.84 -18.98
C TRP A 141 0.40 -3.95 -18.30
N PRO A 142 -0.13 -4.91 -19.06
CA PRO A 142 -0.98 -5.98 -18.51
C PRO A 142 -0.22 -6.78 -17.45
N ASN A 143 -0.92 -7.16 -16.37
CA ASN A 143 -0.38 -7.85 -15.19
C ASN A 143 0.71 -7.09 -14.42
N MET A 144 0.98 -5.82 -14.76
CA MET A 144 1.94 -4.96 -14.06
C MET A 144 1.23 -4.09 -13.01
N TRP A 145 0.83 -4.70 -11.90
CA TRP A 145 0.13 -4.00 -10.83
C TRP A 145 1.07 -3.11 -9.98
N ARG A 146 0.67 -1.88 -9.69
CA ARG A 146 1.36 -0.97 -8.75
C ARG A 146 0.42 -0.39 -7.72
N TYR A 147 0.86 -0.34 -6.47
CA TYR A 147 0.02 0.14 -5.38
C TYR A 147 0.00 1.67 -5.35
N TYR A 148 -1.20 2.22 -5.26
CA TYR A 148 -1.44 3.64 -5.02
C TYR A 148 -2.41 3.77 -3.85
N SER A 149 -2.11 4.69 -2.93
CA SER A 149 -2.96 4.93 -1.77
C SER A 149 -4.12 5.82 -2.13
N MET A 150 -5.28 5.50 -1.56
CA MET A 150 -6.47 6.34 -1.68
C MET A 150 -6.23 7.62 -0.87
N ALA A 151 -6.56 8.76 -1.47
CA ALA A 151 -6.30 10.10 -0.94
C ALA A 151 -7.54 10.78 -0.32
N ASN A 152 -8.67 10.06 -0.28
CA ASN A 152 -9.92 10.50 0.32
C ASN A 152 -10.56 9.37 1.14
N VAL A 153 -11.56 9.70 1.97
CA VAL A 153 -12.43 8.67 2.58
C VAL A 153 -13.40 8.07 1.56
N PRO A 154 -13.92 6.85 1.78
CA PRO A 154 -14.96 6.27 0.94
C PRO A 154 -16.17 7.22 0.81
N ARG A 155 -16.68 7.37 -0.41
CA ARG A 155 -17.80 8.25 -0.76
C ARG A 155 -18.94 7.46 -1.37
N GLN A 156 -20.16 8.00 -1.26
CA GLN A 156 -21.37 7.40 -1.82
C GLN A 156 -21.39 7.42 -3.35
N ASP A 157 -20.65 8.34 -3.97
CA ASP A 157 -20.52 8.46 -5.42
C ASP A 157 -19.48 7.50 -6.03
N ASN A 158 -18.92 6.58 -5.22
CA ASN A 158 -17.84 5.66 -5.60
C ASN A 158 -16.60 6.34 -6.19
N THR A 159 -16.37 7.63 -5.91
CA THR A 159 -15.16 8.31 -6.34
C THR A 159 -14.01 8.06 -5.38
N ILE A 160 -12.85 7.75 -5.95
CA ILE A 160 -11.58 7.68 -5.23
C ILE A 160 -10.56 8.63 -5.86
N GLU A 161 -9.67 9.15 -5.05
CA GLU A 161 -8.57 10.00 -5.47
C GLU A 161 -7.25 9.26 -5.23
N ILE A 162 -6.32 9.36 -6.17
CA ILE A 162 -4.96 8.82 -6.02
C ILE A 162 -3.94 9.90 -6.39
N HIS A 163 -2.80 9.92 -5.69
CA HIS A 163 -1.68 10.80 -6.03
C HIS A 163 -0.56 9.98 -6.63
N VAL A 164 -0.14 10.33 -7.84
CA VAL A 164 0.78 9.54 -8.64
C VAL A 164 2.02 10.35 -8.95
N LYS A 165 3.19 9.84 -8.56
CA LYS A 165 4.49 10.37 -8.97
C LYS A 165 5.10 9.47 -10.06
N ALA A 166 5.54 10.07 -11.16
CA ALA A 166 6.03 9.41 -12.36
C ALA A 166 7.45 8.85 -12.18
N ASP A 167 7.57 7.68 -11.57
CA ASP A 167 8.84 7.03 -11.18
C ASP A 167 9.08 5.64 -11.79
N GLY A 168 8.12 5.13 -12.57
CA GLY A 168 8.16 3.79 -13.17
C GLY A 168 7.19 3.67 -14.34
N ALA A 169 7.21 2.54 -15.04
CA ALA A 169 6.43 2.37 -16.28
C ALA A 169 4.92 2.68 -16.11
N VAL A 170 4.30 2.15 -15.05
CA VAL A 170 2.86 2.36 -14.79
C VAL A 170 2.57 3.79 -14.35
N SER A 171 3.36 4.36 -13.43
CA SER A 171 3.17 5.73 -12.95
C SER A 171 3.46 6.77 -14.03
N GLN A 172 4.44 6.54 -14.91
CA GLN A 172 4.66 7.39 -16.07
C GLN A 172 3.47 7.38 -17.02
N THR A 173 2.91 6.20 -17.32
CA THR A 173 1.70 6.10 -18.13
C THR A 173 0.52 6.84 -17.50
N LEU A 174 0.24 6.62 -16.21
CA LEU A 174 -0.81 7.34 -15.47
C LEU A 174 -0.65 8.87 -15.51
N VAL A 175 0.58 9.38 -15.35
CA VAL A 175 0.85 10.82 -15.21
C VAL A 175 1.03 11.55 -16.54
N ARG A 176 1.51 10.87 -17.58
CA ARG A 176 1.94 11.50 -18.84
C ARG A 176 1.14 11.08 -20.07
N GLU A 177 0.43 9.96 -20.02
CA GLU A 177 -0.20 9.37 -21.21
C GLU A 177 -1.70 9.15 -21.05
N MET A 178 -2.21 9.00 -19.83
CA MET A 178 -3.64 8.79 -19.57
C MET A 178 -4.38 10.11 -19.39
N HIS A 179 -5.65 10.11 -19.78
CA HIS A 179 -6.54 11.26 -19.77
C HIS A 179 -7.90 10.91 -19.16
N GLU A 180 -8.75 11.91 -18.97
CA GLU A 180 -10.15 11.69 -18.59
C GLU A 180 -10.85 10.78 -19.62
N GLY A 181 -11.70 9.88 -19.12
CA GLY A 181 -12.36 8.83 -19.91
C GLY A 181 -11.57 7.52 -20.04
N ASP A 182 -10.26 7.52 -19.74
CA ASP A 182 -9.49 6.28 -19.74
C ASP A 182 -9.85 5.36 -18.57
N ILE A 183 -9.77 4.05 -18.79
CA ILE A 183 -10.09 3.02 -17.80
C ILE A 183 -8.82 2.40 -17.20
N VAL A 184 -8.79 2.28 -15.87
CA VAL A 184 -7.82 1.49 -15.12
C VAL A 184 -8.51 0.31 -14.41
N LYS A 185 -7.73 -0.72 -14.08
CA LYS A 185 -8.20 -1.80 -13.20
C LYS A 185 -7.67 -1.59 -11.78
N LEU A 186 -8.52 -1.81 -10.79
CA LEU A 186 -8.17 -1.76 -9.37
C LEU A 186 -8.28 -3.18 -8.80
N GLY A 187 -7.25 -3.68 -8.12
CA GLY A 187 -7.39 -4.88 -7.30
C GLY A 187 -7.85 -4.53 -5.89
N ALA A 188 -8.07 -5.56 -5.08
CA ALA A 188 -8.53 -5.39 -3.70
C ALA A 188 -7.62 -4.46 -2.87
N PRO A 189 -8.20 -3.55 -2.07
CA PRO A 189 -7.43 -2.66 -1.23
C PRO A 189 -6.75 -3.44 -0.09
N ALA A 190 -5.57 -2.97 0.29
CA ALA A 190 -4.74 -3.53 1.33
C ALA A 190 -3.88 -2.44 1.99
N GLY A 191 -3.40 -2.72 3.20
CA GLY A 191 -2.52 -1.84 3.95
C GLY A 191 -2.91 -1.75 5.42
N THR A 192 -1.93 -1.39 6.26
CA THR A 192 -2.05 -1.34 7.72
C THR A 192 -1.90 0.06 8.29
N LEU A 193 -1.63 1.07 7.45
CA LEU A 193 -1.58 2.49 7.80
C LEU A 193 -2.99 3.07 8.02
N THR A 194 -3.88 2.33 8.68
CA THR A 194 -5.24 2.79 9.00
C THR A 194 -5.27 3.29 10.44
N LEU A 195 -6.17 4.24 10.72
CA LEU A 195 -6.40 4.73 12.08
C LEU A 195 -6.76 3.57 13.02
N ASN A 196 -6.22 3.60 14.22
CA ASN A 196 -6.68 2.75 15.31
C ASN A 196 -8.03 3.28 15.82
N PRO A 197 -9.16 2.57 15.64
CA PRO A 197 -10.47 3.05 16.08
C PRO A 197 -10.61 3.14 17.60
N ASN A 198 -9.74 2.46 18.35
CA ASN A 198 -9.80 2.37 19.81
C ASN A 198 -8.81 3.31 20.52
N THR A 199 -8.12 4.20 19.78
CA THR A 199 -7.17 5.11 20.41
C THR A 199 -7.87 6.33 20.99
N GLU A 200 -7.56 6.66 22.24
CA GLU A 200 -7.96 7.92 22.90
C GLU A 200 -6.84 8.98 22.81
N ARG A 201 -5.81 8.70 22.03
CA ARG A 201 -4.59 9.52 21.94
C ARG A 201 -4.71 10.54 20.82
N ASN A 202 -3.91 11.60 20.92
CA ASN A 202 -3.79 12.57 19.84
C ASN A 202 -3.07 11.95 18.63
N ILE A 203 -3.19 12.56 17.45
CA ILE A 203 -2.68 11.97 16.20
C ILE A 203 -1.56 12.82 15.64
N LEU A 204 -0.42 12.19 15.38
CA LEU A 204 0.73 12.80 14.70
C LEU A 204 0.81 12.23 13.29
N LEU A 205 0.55 13.05 12.30
CA LEU A 205 0.59 12.68 10.89
C LEU A 205 1.88 13.24 10.27
N ILE A 206 2.67 12.40 9.61
CA ILE A 206 3.91 12.81 8.97
C ILE A 206 3.94 12.25 7.55
N ALA A 207 3.99 13.14 6.57
CA ALA A 207 3.91 12.82 5.15
C ALA A 207 5.10 13.38 4.37
N GLY A 208 5.48 12.73 3.28
CA GLY A 208 6.45 13.25 2.32
C GLY A 208 6.22 12.71 0.92
N GLY A 209 6.36 13.56 -0.09
CA GLY A 209 5.97 13.25 -1.47
C GLY A 209 4.53 12.75 -1.56
N THR A 210 4.28 11.73 -2.40
CA THR A 210 2.95 11.09 -2.50
C THR A 210 2.55 10.28 -1.28
N GLY A 211 3.43 10.17 -0.26
CA GLY A 211 3.06 9.81 1.10
C GLY A 211 1.96 10.68 1.71
N PHE A 212 1.74 11.85 1.12
CA PHE A 212 0.63 12.73 1.46
C PHE A 212 -0.75 12.13 1.19
N ALA A 213 -0.94 11.31 0.14
CA ALA A 213 -2.24 10.72 -0.19
C ALA A 213 -2.90 9.94 0.98
N PRO A 214 -2.29 8.88 1.53
CA PRO A 214 -2.94 8.14 2.61
C PRO A 214 -3.10 8.99 3.88
N ILE A 215 -2.17 9.91 4.14
CA ILE A 215 -2.23 10.83 5.28
C ILE A 215 -3.40 11.82 5.15
N LYS A 216 -3.64 12.34 3.93
CA LYS A 216 -4.79 13.19 3.61
C LYS A 216 -6.10 12.44 3.81
N ALA A 217 -6.19 11.18 3.36
CA ALA A 217 -7.38 10.34 3.57
C ALA A 217 -7.66 10.10 5.07
N ILE A 218 -6.61 9.80 5.84
CA ILE A 218 -6.70 9.64 7.30
C ILE A 218 -7.19 10.93 7.95
N LEU A 219 -6.62 12.08 7.58
CA LEU A 219 -7.04 13.36 8.13
C LEU A 219 -8.49 13.70 7.77
N GLU A 220 -8.90 13.47 6.52
CA GLU A 220 -10.31 13.64 6.11
C GLU A 220 -11.24 12.74 6.92
N HIS A 221 -10.82 11.53 7.29
CA HIS A 221 -11.57 10.67 8.20
C HIS A 221 -11.70 11.28 9.60
N VAL A 222 -10.59 11.79 10.17
CA VAL A 222 -10.60 12.43 11.49
C VAL A 222 -11.53 13.64 11.52
N ILE A 223 -11.54 14.45 10.47
CA ILE A 223 -12.43 15.62 10.33
C ILE A 223 -13.91 15.22 10.42
N ARG A 224 -14.26 14.00 9.98
CA ARG A 224 -15.64 13.49 9.99
C ARG A 224 -16.04 12.82 11.31
N LEU A 225 -15.13 12.68 12.27
CA LEU A 225 -15.47 12.12 13.57
C LEU A 225 -16.36 13.08 14.36
N PRO A 226 -17.33 12.57 15.16
CA PRO A 226 -18.14 13.43 16.03
C PRO A 226 -17.31 14.23 17.04
N VAL A 227 -16.22 13.63 17.54
CA VAL A 227 -15.27 14.25 18.47
C VAL A 227 -13.84 13.98 17.96
N PRO A 228 -13.28 14.86 17.12
CA PRO A 228 -11.91 14.69 16.62
C PRO A 228 -10.87 14.86 17.74
N PRO A 229 -9.86 13.98 17.84
CA PRO A 229 -8.70 14.23 18.69
C PRO A 229 -7.85 15.39 18.15
N TRP A 230 -6.90 15.88 18.96
CA TRP A 230 -5.93 16.84 18.43
C TRP A 230 -5.06 16.19 17.36
N VAL A 231 -4.82 16.92 16.28
CA VAL A 231 -3.98 16.45 15.17
C VAL A 231 -2.86 17.43 14.92
N SER A 232 -1.64 16.91 14.80
CA SER A 232 -0.50 17.63 14.24
C SER A 232 -0.05 16.95 12.96
N LEU A 233 -0.17 17.65 11.83
CA LEU A 233 0.29 17.19 10.53
C LEU A 233 1.57 17.92 10.14
N PHE A 234 2.57 17.16 9.72
CA PHE A 234 3.81 17.64 9.13
C PHE A 234 3.96 17.07 7.72
N VAL A 235 4.21 17.94 6.74
CA VAL A 235 4.47 17.54 5.35
C VAL A 235 5.86 18.00 4.95
N GLY A 236 6.72 17.05 4.60
CA GLY A 236 8.09 17.29 4.17
C GLY A 236 8.26 17.23 2.67
N ALA A 237 9.00 18.20 2.12
CA ALA A 237 9.46 18.22 0.74
C ALA A 237 10.91 18.74 0.67
N ARG A 238 11.55 18.54 -0.50
CA ARG A 238 12.88 19.13 -0.77
C ARG A 238 12.77 20.59 -1.16
N GLU A 239 11.77 20.90 -1.98
CA GLU A 239 11.50 22.18 -2.63
C GLU A 239 9.98 22.46 -2.56
N PRO A 240 9.54 23.73 -2.69
CA PRO A 240 8.12 24.11 -2.56
C PRO A 240 7.15 23.32 -3.45
N GLU A 241 7.55 22.96 -4.67
CA GLU A 241 6.74 22.18 -5.62
C GLU A 241 6.39 20.78 -5.08
N GLY A 242 7.18 20.25 -4.15
CA GLY A 242 6.89 18.99 -3.48
C GLY A 242 5.75 19.06 -2.47
N LEU A 243 5.27 20.27 -2.13
CA LEU A 243 4.10 20.53 -1.30
C LEU A 243 2.82 20.69 -2.16
N TYR A 244 2.77 19.98 -3.30
CA TYR A 244 1.84 20.10 -4.42
C TYR A 244 0.32 20.14 -4.13
N ASP A 245 -0.11 19.74 -2.94
CA ASP A 245 -1.52 19.77 -2.50
C ASP A 245 -1.63 20.17 -1.02
N PHE A 246 -0.66 20.93 -0.49
CA PHE A 246 -0.63 21.35 0.92
C PHE A 246 -1.72 22.38 1.27
N ASP A 247 -2.16 23.19 0.31
CA ASP A 247 -3.20 24.20 0.53
C ASP A 247 -4.54 23.63 1.01
N ILE A 248 -4.87 22.39 0.62
CA ILE A 248 -6.12 21.76 1.07
C ILE A 248 -6.13 21.53 2.58
N VAL A 249 -5.00 21.11 3.16
CA VAL A 249 -4.89 20.87 4.61
C VAL A 249 -4.72 22.17 5.39
N ARG A 250 -4.13 23.21 4.78
CA ARG A 250 -4.13 24.57 5.33
C ARG A 250 -5.56 25.11 5.46
N THR A 251 -6.37 24.96 4.43
CA THR A 251 -7.78 25.33 4.44
C THR A 251 -8.57 24.56 5.52
N TRP A 252 -8.25 23.29 5.75
CA TRP A 252 -8.86 22.52 6.84
C TRP A 252 -8.42 23.03 8.22
N ALA A 253 -7.15 23.38 8.41
CA ALA A 253 -6.64 23.90 9.68
C ALA A 253 -7.30 25.23 10.07
N GLU A 254 -7.59 26.10 9.10
CA GLU A 254 -8.32 27.35 9.33
C GLU A 254 -9.75 27.13 9.85
N ARG A 255 -10.36 25.98 9.52
CA ARG A 255 -11.73 25.62 9.92
C ARG A 255 -11.79 24.79 11.20
N HIS A 256 -10.67 24.23 11.64
CA HIS A 256 -10.61 23.26 12.73
C HIS A 256 -9.50 23.62 13.71
N SER A 257 -9.87 24.19 14.86
CA SER A 257 -8.92 24.64 15.89
C SER A 257 -8.07 23.52 16.55
N TRP A 258 -8.51 22.26 16.45
CA TRP A 258 -7.78 21.08 16.94
C TRP A 258 -6.73 20.58 15.94
N LEU A 259 -6.70 21.10 14.71
CA LEU A 259 -5.80 20.69 13.64
C LEU A 259 -4.67 21.70 13.47
N ASN A 260 -3.44 21.24 13.66
CA ASN A 260 -2.23 21.99 13.35
C ASN A 260 -1.56 21.39 12.11
N VAL A 261 -1.23 22.21 11.11
CA VAL A 261 -0.53 21.78 9.90
C VAL A 261 0.76 22.56 9.73
N ARG A 262 1.84 21.88 9.35
CA ARG A 262 3.16 22.49 9.14
C ARG A 262 3.86 21.85 7.95
N ALA A 263 4.54 22.68 7.17
CA ALA A 263 5.40 22.22 6.09
C ALA A 263 6.88 22.29 6.53
N ALA A 264 7.71 21.42 5.93
CA ALA A 264 9.15 21.39 6.10
C ALA A 264 9.85 21.30 4.73
N LEU A 265 10.84 22.16 4.50
CA LEU A 265 11.65 22.19 3.29
C LEU A 265 13.13 21.94 3.61
N SER A 266 13.70 20.87 3.04
CA SER A 266 15.04 20.40 3.39
C SER A 266 16.17 20.91 2.50
N GLU A 267 15.88 21.38 1.27
CA GLU A 267 16.91 21.81 0.31
C GLU A 267 16.69 23.27 -0.10
N ILE A 268 15.61 23.57 -0.81
CA ILE A 268 15.24 24.94 -1.19
C ILE A 268 14.18 25.42 -0.20
N GLY A 269 14.59 26.29 0.72
CA GLY A 269 13.71 26.88 1.73
C GLY A 269 12.92 28.06 1.20
N ASP A 270 11.74 28.26 1.77
CA ASP A 270 10.94 29.47 1.67
C ASP A 270 10.33 29.73 3.06
N PRO A 271 10.87 30.69 3.84
CA PRO A 271 10.41 30.95 5.20
C PRO A 271 8.94 31.35 5.31
N ASP A 272 8.35 31.90 4.25
CA ASP A 272 6.94 32.30 4.22
C ASP A 272 6.03 31.09 3.98
N VAL A 273 6.57 29.99 3.48
CA VAL A 273 5.83 28.76 3.12
C VAL A 273 6.06 27.63 4.12
N ALA A 274 7.29 27.44 4.62
CA ALA A 274 7.64 26.25 5.41
C ALA A 274 8.84 26.46 6.35
N ALA A 275 8.91 25.63 7.38
CA ALA A 275 10.09 25.56 8.24
C ALA A 275 11.29 24.94 7.50
N SER A 276 12.50 25.47 7.72
CA SER A 276 13.73 24.91 7.14
C SER A 276 14.21 23.68 7.90
N GLY A 277 14.56 22.63 7.15
CA GLY A 277 15.10 21.37 7.65
C GLY A 277 14.34 20.15 7.14
N THR A 278 14.83 18.97 7.50
CA THR A 278 14.09 17.73 7.22
C THR A 278 12.81 17.67 8.06
N VAL A 279 11.80 16.92 7.61
CA VAL A 279 10.52 16.84 8.35
C VAL A 279 10.72 16.27 9.76
N SER A 280 11.66 15.34 9.96
CA SER A 280 11.99 14.79 11.28
C SER A 280 12.62 15.83 12.21
N GLU A 281 13.52 16.67 11.70
CA GLU A 281 14.09 17.82 12.44
C GLU A 281 13.02 18.84 12.79
N VAL A 282 12.09 19.12 11.87
CA VAL A 282 11.01 20.06 12.14
C VAL A 282 10.10 19.50 13.22
N VAL A 283 9.65 18.25 13.11
CA VAL A 283 8.80 17.58 14.12
C VAL A 283 9.44 17.60 15.51
N SER A 284 10.76 17.40 15.62
CA SER A 284 11.44 17.38 16.94
C SER A 284 11.49 18.75 17.63
N ARG A 285 11.45 19.86 16.87
CA ARG A 285 11.44 21.23 17.43
C ARG A 285 10.10 21.62 18.06
N TYR A 286 8.99 21.00 17.65
CA TYR A 286 7.64 21.45 18.04
C TYR A 286 7.07 20.81 19.30
N GLY A 287 7.65 19.74 19.82
CA GLY A 287 7.23 19.26 21.15
C GLY A 287 7.55 17.81 21.45
N ARG A 288 7.14 17.42 22.66
CA ARG A 288 7.22 16.03 23.13
C ARG A 288 5.93 15.31 22.73
N TRP A 289 6.07 14.30 21.89
CA TRP A 289 4.93 13.62 21.26
C TRP A 289 4.38 12.45 22.11
N GLY A 290 4.72 12.37 23.40
CA GLY A 290 4.43 11.21 24.27
C GLY A 290 2.95 10.86 24.44
N GLY A 291 2.02 11.76 24.11
CA GLY A 291 0.55 11.56 24.11
C GLY A 291 -0.07 11.25 22.74
N TYR A 292 0.76 10.97 21.73
CA TYR A 292 0.30 10.78 20.35
C TYR A 292 0.47 9.34 19.87
N ASP A 293 -0.30 8.96 18.85
CA ASP A 293 -0.01 7.87 17.93
C ASP A 293 0.46 8.46 16.60
N ALA A 294 1.56 7.91 16.06
CA ALA A 294 2.21 8.43 14.86
C ALA A 294 1.84 7.61 13.62
N TYR A 295 1.54 8.31 12.53
CA TYR A 295 1.28 7.75 11.21
C TYR A 295 2.26 8.39 10.23
N VAL A 296 3.20 7.60 9.72
CA VAL A 296 4.34 8.08 8.92
C VAL A 296 4.30 7.48 7.54
N CYS A 297 4.30 8.31 6.50
CA CYS A 297 4.24 7.82 5.14
C CYS A 297 5.07 8.66 4.16
N GLY A 298 5.89 7.99 3.34
CA GLY A 298 6.72 8.67 2.35
C GLY A 298 7.91 7.86 1.87
N PRO A 299 8.95 8.53 1.30
CA PRO A 299 10.17 7.88 0.85
C PRO A 299 10.88 7.13 1.99
N PRO A 300 11.56 5.99 1.73
CA PRO A 300 12.13 5.15 2.79
C PRO A 300 13.08 5.91 3.71
N ALA A 301 14.00 6.71 3.16
CA ALA A 301 14.94 7.50 3.94
C ALA A 301 14.25 8.50 4.90
N MET A 302 13.14 9.11 4.47
CA MET A 302 12.35 10.02 5.30
C MET A 302 11.64 9.25 6.42
N VAL A 303 11.00 8.13 6.08
CA VAL A 303 10.30 7.28 7.06
C VAL A 303 11.27 6.75 8.11
N ASP A 304 12.43 6.25 7.69
CA ASP A 304 13.43 5.68 8.59
C ASP A 304 14.02 6.74 9.53
N SER A 305 14.38 7.92 9.01
CA SER A 305 14.83 9.06 9.83
C SER A 305 13.76 9.47 10.84
N THR A 306 12.50 9.56 10.42
CA THR A 306 11.38 9.96 11.28
C THR A 306 11.14 8.94 12.38
N VAL A 307 11.14 7.64 12.07
CA VAL A 307 10.92 6.56 13.03
C VAL A 307 12.03 6.52 14.08
N SER A 308 13.29 6.67 13.66
CA SER A 308 14.43 6.75 14.58
C SER A 308 14.27 7.93 15.54
N MET A 309 13.95 9.12 15.01
CA MET A 309 13.70 10.32 15.83
C MET A 309 12.54 10.11 16.81
N LEU A 310 11.42 9.50 16.38
CA LEU A 310 10.27 9.24 17.25
C LEU A 310 10.65 8.29 18.39
N ARG A 311 11.44 7.24 18.11
CA ARG A 311 11.94 6.29 19.11
C ARG A 311 12.86 6.96 20.13
N GLU A 312 13.79 7.79 19.67
CA GLU A 312 14.66 8.60 20.54
C GLU A 312 13.85 9.55 21.45
N ASN A 313 12.68 10.00 20.99
CA ASN A 313 11.74 10.81 21.75
C ASN A 313 10.72 9.97 22.58
N GLY A 314 10.95 8.66 22.72
CA GLY A 314 10.20 7.79 23.62
C GLY A 314 8.92 7.19 23.03
N PHE A 315 8.78 7.12 21.70
CA PHE A 315 7.71 6.32 21.06
C PHE A 315 8.00 4.83 21.22
N SER A 316 6.94 4.06 21.49
CA SER A 316 6.99 2.61 21.37
C SER A 316 6.61 2.22 19.95
N ASP A 317 7.15 1.11 19.44
CA ASP A 317 6.86 0.64 18.09
C ASP A 317 5.36 0.39 17.86
N SER A 318 4.63 -0.03 18.90
CA SER A 318 3.18 -0.19 18.87
C SER A 318 2.39 1.10 18.58
N ARG A 319 3.01 2.26 18.78
CA ARG A 319 2.43 3.60 18.56
C ARG A 319 2.86 4.23 17.24
N ILE A 320 3.69 3.54 16.44
CA ILE A 320 4.15 4.03 15.14
C ILE A 320 3.56 3.12 14.07
N ARG A 321 2.62 3.66 13.29
CA ARG A 321 2.15 3.05 12.05
C ARG A 321 2.86 3.72 10.89
N LEU A 322 3.42 2.93 9.97
CA LEU A 322 4.18 3.46 8.86
C LEU A 322 3.95 2.71 7.57
N GLU A 323 4.10 3.42 6.47
CA GLU A 323 4.22 2.81 5.15
C GLU A 323 5.36 3.48 4.38
N ARG A 324 6.25 2.66 3.83
CA ARG A 324 7.34 3.10 2.95
C ARG A 324 6.86 3.01 1.50
N PHE A 325 6.89 4.13 0.80
CA PHE A 325 6.74 4.15 -0.66
C PHE A 325 8.10 3.92 -1.28
N ALA A 326 8.33 2.69 -1.71
CA ALA A 326 9.49 2.42 -2.52
C ALA A 326 9.27 2.93 -3.94
N SER A 327 10.28 3.58 -4.50
CA SER A 327 10.35 3.76 -5.96
C SER A 327 10.41 2.39 -6.63
N ALA A 328 10.21 2.33 -7.95
CA ALA A 328 10.18 1.12 -8.77
C ALA A 328 11.31 0.07 -8.53
N ALA A 329 12.37 0.42 -7.79
CA ALA A 329 13.50 -0.42 -7.41
C ALA A 329 13.27 -1.34 -6.17
N THR A 330 12.28 -1.09 -5.32
CA THR A 330 12.09 -1.92 -4.10
C THR A 330 10.61 -2.30 -3.93
N PRO A 331 10.25 -3.58 -3.77
CA PRO A 331 8.88 -3.93 -3.44
C PRO A 331 8.61 -3.51 -1.99
N PRO A 332 7.46 -2.91 -1.68
CA PRO A 332 7.17 -2.55 -0.30
C PRO A 332 6.98 -3.86 0.52
N GLN A 333 7.66 -3.96 1.66
CA GLN A 333 7.44 -5.01 2.65
C GLN A 333 6.13 -4.70 3.36
N ARG A 334 5.00 -5.17 2.80
CA ARG A 334 3.64 -4.87 3.29
C ARG A 334 2.95 -6.03 3.98
N PHE A 335 3.63 -7.17 4.06
CA PHE A 335 3.19 -8.33 4.80
C PHE A 335 4.33 -8.69 5.74
N ALA A 336 4.28 -8.14 6.96
CA ALA A 336 4.97 -8.79 8.06
C ALA A 336 4.23 -10.12 8.28
N LEU A 337 4.99 -11.22 8.41
CA LEU A 337 4.47 -12.49 8.91
C LEU A 337 3.83 -12.30 10.28
#